data_AF-A0ABD5LK40-F1
#
_entry.id   AF-A0ABD5LK40-F1
#
_cell.length_a   1.000
_cell.length_b   1.000
_cell.length_c   1.000
_cell.angle_alpha   90.00
_cell.angle_beta   90.00
_cell.angle_gamma   90.00
#
_symmetry.space_group_name_H-M   'P 1'
#
loop_
_entity.id
_entity.type
_entity.pdbx_description
1 polymer ?
#
loop_
_entity_poly.entity_id
_entity_poly.type
_entity_poly.pdbx_seq_one_letter_code
_entity_poly.pdbx_strand_id
1 'polypeptide(L)'
;MFTTQISITTINKHYFVVKTQDKGLCTVEINAGGKQESYLLNLQKNKSYFLIRTIQGNNTLKFTSIAPINVFVIPRIRKRRPISIKIREILDDVRRKQGTYWPEIRTSTGVQLREITFGRFMTRAASNIERLAFHNFRLPKGVDGSLPFPPVKEGFFSVEVLKNLLDEVNNDDGELIFLANEEKFSETSRPAIQYLLEQRFGKRPAQLGPAWSFMQTNPGIGLLTWDVDNGSRSGKKNERKTRRLAQLMNLDLAEIDNRPSFPAVCLVRKSALIWIKTMNIESADVDSGIYDSDALLKLIPAVVEKAGFAISPMPLNAGEQIIGHPVVQAEWVEHRPLANPANRNCCLFVGLLREDGRFAPHALAYMRALKEQGFHIYGLGVSLTSPKEGKDPGEAFCDGFAARANDGHDFALWATALRKRPEIWQAKTLLFANDSMIPKEPSLKPLFNQLSASPYDVTGLTDSTIGRRHLQSYFIHLNQRALKSQTVHRFWDSVLAWQDKSRIIALYEIGMTSKLTHAGLTCGPLYETDGNRGNWHHNPSIHCWRELIKRGFPFVKTQIIKDATADGSIPEVVEFLVNEGFQQDLIPSVKNSPR
;
A
#
# COMPACT_ATOMS: atom_id res chain seq x y z
N MET A 1 13.56 31.86 1.01
CA MET A 1 13.15 30.67 0.23
C MET A 1 12.23 31.09 -0.90
N PHE A 2 12.38 30.49 -2.07
CA PHE A 2 11.52 30.73 -3.23
C PHE A 2 10.38 29.73 -3.24
N THR A 3 9.17 30.20 -3.52
CA THR A 3 7.97 29.36 -3.54
C THR A 3 7.21 29.57 -4.84
N THR A 4 6.75 28.47 -5.44
CA THR A 4 5.79 28.51 -6.55
C THR A 4 4.64 27.56 -6.26
N GLN A 5 3.42 28.03 -6.48
CA GLN A 5 2.21 27.23 -6.33
C GLN A 5 1.54 26.99 -7.67
N ILE A 6 1.02 25.79 -7.87
CA ILE A 6 0.12 25.44 -8.98
C ILE A 6 -1.17 24.86 -8.43
N SER A 7 -2.26 25.03 -9.18
CA SER A 7 -3.58 24.46 -8.85
C SER A 7 -4.04 23.52 -9.95
N ILE A 8 -4.58 22.37 -9.56
CA ILE A 8 -5.07 21.32 -10.45
C ILE A 8 -6.48 20.95 -10.03
N THR A 9 -7.45 21.33 -10.86
CA THR A 9 -8.88 21.35 -10.50
C THR A 9 -9.70 20.20 -11.08
N THR A 10 -9.09 19.36 -11.91
CA THR A 10 -9.81 18.29 -12.63
C THR A 10 -9.24 16.92 -12.29
N ILE A 11 -10.13 15.93 -12.17
CA ILE A 11 -9.81 14.52 -11.95
C ILE A 11 -9.23 13.95 -13.25
N ASN A 12 -7.91 14.02 -13.40
CA ASN A 12 -7.20 13.49 -14.57
C ASN A 12 -5.71 13.33 -14.28
N LYS A 13 -4.98 12.80 -15.27
CA LYS A 13 -3.53 12.88 -15.34
C LYS A 13 -3.11 14.27 -15.83
N HIS A 14 -2.36 14.99 -15.00
CA HIS A 14 -1.75 16.27 -15.33
C HIS A 14 -0.24 16.16 -15.32
N TYR A 15 0.40 17.01 -16.10
CA TYR A 15 1.86 17.05 -16.21
C TYR A 15 2.31 18.45 -15.91
N PHE A 16 3.43 18.58 -15.21
CA PHE A 16 4.06 19.86 -14.98
C PHE A 16 5.56 19.73 -15.01
N VAL A 17 6.24 20.85 -15.25
CA VAL A 17 7.69 20.94 -15.22
C VAL A 17 8.10 21.87 -14.09
N VAL A 18 8.99 21.37 -13.24
CA VAL A 18 9.65 22.13 -12.19
C VAL A 18 11.00 22.57 -12.75
N LYS A 19 11.22 23.87 -12.83
CA LYS A 19 12.49 24.50 -13.22
C LYS A 19 13.10 25.16 -12.01
N THR A 20 14.36 24.89 -11.73
CA THR A 20 15.10 25.54 -10.65
C THR A 20 16.48 25.97 -11.13
N GLN A 21 17.02 27.05 -10.58
CA GLN A 21 18.40 27.47 -10.88
C GLN A 21 19.41 26.45 -10.36
N ASP A 22 19.20 25.98 -9.14
CA ASP A 22 20.05 24.96 -8.51
C ASP A 22 19.22 23.73 -8.13
N LYS A 23 19.55 22.60 -8.74
CA LYS A 23 19.02 21.28 -8.36
C LYS A 23 19.41 20.95 -6.91
N GLY A 24 18.55 20.23 -6.21
CA GLY A 24 18.78 19.85 -4.82
C GLY A 24 17.48 19.67 -4.06
N LEU A 25 17.54 19.84 -2.75
CA LEU A 25 16.40 19.65 -1.87
C LEU A 25 15.34 20.72 -2.10
N CYS A 26 14.10 20.28 -2.23
CA CYS A 26 12.93 21.14 -2.18
C CYS A 26 11.80 20.44 -1.45
N THR A 27 10.87 21.20 -0.92
CA THR A 27 9.65 20.66 -0.35
C THR A 27 8.50 20.79 -1.33
N VAL A 28 7.59 19.83 -1.30
CA VAL A 28 6.30 19.92 -1.96
C VAL A 28 5.21 19.73 -0.91
N GLU A 29 4.38 20.74 -0.79
CA GLU A 29 3.14 20.68 -0.02
C GLU A 29 2.00 20.41 -0.98
N ILE A 30 1.24 19.35 -0.70
CA ILE A 30 0.10 18.91 -1.49
C ILE A 30 -1.13 19.09 -0.60
N ASN A 31 -2.01 20.01 -0.98
CA ASN A 31 -3.33 20.15 -0.38
C ASN A 31 -4.36 19.52 -1.32
N ALA A 32 -5.01 18.46 -0.84
CA ALA A 32 -5.98 17.69 -1.59
C ALA A 32 -7.09 17.22 -0.65
N GLY A 33 -8.36 17.40 -1.03
CA GLY A 33 -9.50 16.95 -0.21
C GLY A 33 -9.55 17.56 1.19
N GLY A 34 -9.08 18.81 1.35
CA GLY A 34 -9.00 19.49 2.65
C GLY A 34 -7.88 18.98 3.58
N LYS A 35 -7.03 18.06 3.11
CA LYS A 35 -5.87 17.57 3.86
C LYS A 35 -4.58 18.08 3.22
N GLN A 36 -3.75 18.70 4.05
CA GLN A 36 -2.41 19.19 3.69
C GLN A 36 -1.35 18.17 4.13
N GLU A 37 -0.46 17.85 3.19
CA GLU A 37 0.67 16.95 3.41
C GLU A 37 1.92 17.51 2.76
N SER A 38 3.02 17.53 3.50
CA SER A 38 4.30 18.06 3.04
C SER A 38 5.31 16.94 2.86
N TYR A 39 6.08 16.99 1.78
CA TYR A 39 7.06 15.96 1.42
C TYR A 39 8.39 16.60 1.06
N LEU A 40 9.48 15.90 1.37
CA LEU A 40 10.83 16.30 0.97
C LEU A 40 11.22 15.62 -0.34
N LEU A 41 11.59 16.42 -1.34
CA LEU A 41 12.09 15.99 -2.64
C LEU A 41 13.58 16.33 -2.77
N ASN A 42 14.28 15.57 -3.61
CA ASN A 42 15.62 15.91 -4.07
C ASN A 42 15.61 15.98 -5.59
N LEU A 43 15.48 17.20 -6.15
CA LEU A 43 15.46 17.43 -7.59
C LEU A 43 16.82 17.09 -8.18
N GLN A 44 16.85 16.14 -9.10
CA GLN A 44 18.11 15.66 -9.70
C GLN A 44 18.61 16.55 -10.85
N LYS A 45 17.74 17.41 -11.37
CA LYS A 45 17.98 18.25 -12.54
C LYS A 45 17.36 19.64 -12.32
N ASN A 46 17.95 20.64 -12.95
CA ASN A 46 17.40 22.00 -13.00
C ASN A 46 16.06 22.06 -13.76
N LYS A 47 15.69 20.98 -14.46
CA LYS A 47 14.42 20.80 -15.15
C LYS A 47 13.91 19.38 -14.93
N SER A 48 12.97 19.22 -14.02
CA SER A 48 12.30 17.96 -13.69
C SER A 48 10.86 17.95 -14.18
N TYR A 49 10.42 16.81 -14.67
CA TYR A 49 9.05 16.62 -15.17
C TYR A 49 8.29 15.76 -14.18
N PHE A 50 7.06 16.15 -13.86
CA PHE A 50 6.22 15.40 -12.95
C PHE A 50 4.90 15.04 -13.63
N LEU A 51 4.42 13.85 -13.30
CA LEU A 51 3.07 13.39 -13.53
C LEU A 51 2.34 13.45 -12.19
N ILE A 52 1.16 14.04 -12.17
CA ILE A 52 0.22 13.93 -11.06
C ILE A 52 -1.09 13.29 -11.52
N ARG A 53 -1.59 12.34 -10.74
CA ARG A 53 -2.93 11.78 -10.90
C ARG A 53 -3.77 12.24 -9.73
N THR A 54 -4.80 13.01 -10.04
CA THR A 54 -5.76 13.50 -9.06
C THR A 54 -6.97 12.58 -9.06
N ILE A 55 -7.46 12.22 -7.87
CA ILE A 55 -8.70 11.44 -7.69
C ILE A 55 -9.79 12.24 -6.96
N GLN A 56 -9.47 13.48 -6.55
CA GLN A 56 -10.36 14.43 -5.87
C GLN A 56 -10.15 15.84 -6.48
N GLY A 57 -11.13 16.73 -6.32
CA GLY A 57 -11.33 18.02 -7.01
C GLY A 57 -10.14 19.00 -7.04
N ASN A 58 -10.28 20.19 -6.41
CA ASN A 58 -9.22 21.22 -6.42
C ASN A 58 -8.04 20.79 -5.55
N ASN A 59 -6.88 20.58 -6.17
CA ASN A 59 -5.62 20.27 -5.50
C ASN A 59 -4.65 21.44 -5.69
N THR A 60 -3.94 21.84 -4.64
CA THR A 60 -2.83 22.80 -4.76
C THR A 60 -1.51 22.12 -4.44
N LEU A 61 -0.50 22.42 -5.23
CA LEU A 61 0.87 21.98 -5.00
C LEU A 61 1.74 23.20 -4.84
N LYS A 62 2.36 23.34 -3.68
CA LYS A 62 3.26 24.43 -3.34
C LYS A 62 4.66 23.87 -3.21
N PHE A 63 5.55 24.29 -4.11
CA PHE A 63 6.95 23.91 -4.10
C PHE A 63 7.78 25.01 -3.46
N THR A 64 8.64 24.66 -2.52
CA THR A 64 9.53 25.60 -1.83
C THR A 64 10.97 25.11 -1.89
N SER A 65 11.90 26.01 -2.27
CA SER A 65 13.32 25.71 -2.41
C SER A 65 14.18 26.89 -1.93
N ILE A 66 15.46 26.61 -1.62
CA ILE A 66 16.47 27.65 -1.33
C ILE A 66 16.85 28.43 -2.59
N ALA A 67 16.80 27.79 -3.76
CA ALA A 67 17.09 28.39 -5.05
C ALA A 67 15.80 28.77 -5.78
N PRO A 68 15.81 29.77 -6.67
CA PRO A 68 14.65 30.13 -7.48
C PRO A 68 14.03 28.91 -8.14
N ILE A 69 12.74 28.70 -7.89
CA ILE A 69 11.98 27.57 -8.41
C ILE A 69 10.70 28.07 -9.06
N ASN A 70 10.45 27.60 -10.27
CA ASN A 70 9.25 27.90 -11.06
C ASN A 70 8.60 26.60 -11.52
N VAL A 71 7.28 26.55 -11.46
CA VAL A 71 6.51 25.35 -11.81
C VAL A 71 5.49 25.72 -12.87
N PHE A 72 5.52 24.98 -13.99
CA PHE A 72 4.66 25.25 -15.13
C PHE A 72 3.81 24.01 -15.43
N VAL A 73 2.49 24.15 -15.37
CA VAL A 73 1.57 23.10 -15.83
C VAL A 73 1.67 22.99 -17.35
N ILE A 74 1.81 21.76 -17.84
CA ILE A 74 1.93 21.48 -19.26
C ILE A 74 0.50 21.25 -19.81
N PRO A 75 0.01 22.14 -20.70
CA PRO A 75 -1.35 22.03 -21.21
C PRO A 75 -1.48 20.82 -22.14
N ARG A 76 -2.70 20.27 -22.20
CA ARG A 76 -3.07 19.30 -23.22
C ARG A 76 -3.50 20.04 -24.49
N ILE A 77 -3.05 19.57 -25.64
CA ILE A 77 -3.47 20.08 -26.95
C ILE A 77 -4.52 19.11 -27.49
N ARG A 78 -5.73 19.59 -27.78
CA ARG A 78 -6.86 18.77 -28.29
C ARG A 78 -7.11 17.51 -27.45
N LYS A 79 -7.16 17.65 -26.11
CA LYS A 79 -7.31 16.56 -25.11
C LYS A 79 -6.16 15.53 -25.08
N ARG A 80 -5.16 15.63 -25.96
CA ARG A 80 -3.98 14.75 -26.03
C ARG A 80 -2.80 15.34 -25.25
N ARG A 81 -2.04 14.47 -24.59
CA ARG A 81 -0.77 14.85 -23.96
C ARG A 81 0.30 15.14 -25.03
N PRO A 82 1.23 16.09 -24.81
CA PRO A 82 2.31 16.35 -25.76
C PRO A 82 3.12 15.09 -26.07
N ILE A 83 3.53 14.92 -27.34
CA ILE A 83 4.27 13.74 -27.82
C ILE A 83 5.57 13.56 -27.03
N SER A 84 6.28 14.66 -26.74
CA SER A 84 7.51 14.63 -25.95
C SER A 84 7.27 13.99 -24.58
N ILE A 85 6.24 14.42 -23.84
CA ILE A 85 5.86 13.86 -22.54
C ILE A 85 5.40 12.41 -22.65
N LYS A 86 4.64 12.06 -23.69
CA LYS A 86 4.23 10.68 -23.95
C LYS A 86 5.44 9.75 -24.09
N ILE A 87 6.47 10.17 -24.84
CA ILE A 87 7.70 9.38 -25.01
C ILE A 87 8.43 9.24 -23.68
N ARG A 88 8.54 10.32 -22.88
CA ARG A 88 9.18 10.25 -21.55
C ARG A 88 8.47 9.28 -20.62
N GLU A 89 7.15 9.34 -20.55
CA GLU A 89 6.33 8.46 -19.72
C GLU A 89 6.50 6.98 -20.14
N ILE A 90 6.45 6.68 -21.44
CA ILE A 90 6.63 5.31 -21.95
C ILE A 90 8.01 4.75 -21.58
N LEU A 91 9.07 5.54 -21.78
CA LEU A 91 10.44 5.09 -21.46
C LEU A 91 10.63 4.87 -19.95
N ASP A 92 10.05 5.73 -19.12
CA ASP A 92 10.05 5.57 -17.66
C ASP A 92 9.24 4.33 -17.23
N ASP A 93 8.07 4.08 -17.84
CA ASP A 93 7.23 2.90 -17.57
C ASP A 93 7.89 1.57 -17.96
N VAL A 94 8.56 1.50 -19.13
CA VAL A 94 9.27 0.29 -19.56
C VAL A 94 10.39 -0.08 -18.57
N ARG A 95 11.10 0.92 -18.05
CA ARG A 95 12.20 0.72 -17.09
C ARG A 95 11.70 0.35 -15.70
N ARG A 96 10.57 0.92 -15.26
CA ARG A 96 9.89 0.52 -14.02
C ARG A 96 9.54 -0.97 -14.01
N LYS A 97 9.09 -1.51 -15.14
CA LYS A 97 8.79 -2.95 -15.28
C LYS A 97 10.03 -3.85 -15.11
N GLN A 98 11.24 -3.32 -15.25
CA GLN A 98 12.49 -4.05 -15.04
C GLN A 98 12.95 -4.06 -13.56
N GLY A 99 12.10 -3.66 -12.61
CA GLY A 99 12.35 -3.86 -11.17
C GLY A 99 13.23 -2.80 -10.50
N THR A 100 13.54 -1.69 -11.17
CA THR A 100 14.18 -0.54 -10.50
C THR A 100 13.12 0.23 -9.71
N TYR A 101 13.34 0.41 -8.41
CA TYR A 101 12.46 1.23 -7.56
C TYR A 101 12.42 2.68 -8.06
N TRP A 102 11.22 3.25 -8.11
CA TRP A 102 11.01 4.65 -8.51
C TRP A 102 10.10 5.36 -7.51
N PRO A 103 10.56 6.47 -6.91
CA PRO A 103 9.78 7.17 -5.91
C PRO A 103 8.48 7.73 -6.49
N GLU A 104 7.39 7.51 -5.75
CA GLU A 104 6.07 8.09 -6.01
C GLU A 104 5.52 8.56 -4.67
N ILE A 105 5.12 9.82 -4.60
CA ILE A 105 4.38 10.34 -3.47
C ILE A 105 2.92 9.95 -3.63
N ARG A 106 2.35 9.37 -2.58
CA ARG A 106 0.94 9.04 -2.50
C ARG A 106 0.36 9.69 -1.26
N THR A 107 -0.52 10.66 -1.45
CA THR A 107 -1.17 11.31 -0.32
C THR A 107 -2.23 10.42 0.31
N SER A 108 -2.65 10.72 1.55
CA SER A 108 -3.76 10.01 2.20
C SER A 108 -5.10 10.20 1.47
N THR A 109 -5.20 11.23 0.65
CA THR A 109 -6.35 11.51 -0.24
C THR A 109 -6.23 10.87 -1.61
N GLY A 110 -5.19 10.06 -1.84
CA GLY A 110 -4.96 9.26 -3.03
C GLY A 110 -4.47 10.04 -4.26
N VAL A 111 -3.98 11.28 -4.06
CA VAL A 111 -3.22 11.98 -5.09
C VAL A 111 -1.87 11.28 -5.26
N GLN A 112 -1.56 10.92 -6.51
CA GLN A 112 -0.29 10.31 -6.87
C GLN A 112 0.58 11.35 -7.56
N LEU A 113 1.73 11.70 -6.98
CA LEU A 113 2.74 12.56 -7.58
C LEU A 113 3.99 11.76 -7.91
N ARG A 114 4.40 11.79 -9.18
CA ARG A 114 5.48 10.98 -9.74
C ARG A 114 6.45 11.86 -10.51
N GLU A 115 7.74 11.77 -10.21
CA GLU A 115 8.77 12.33 -11.09
C GLU A 115 8.96 11.41 -12.31
N ILE A 116 8.93 12.00 -13.52
CA ILE A 116 9.26 11.34 -14.78
C ILE A 116 10.75 11.55 -15.03
N THR A 117 11.54 10.50 -14.85
CA THR A 117 12.99 10.61 -14.97
C THR A 117 13.51 9.91 -16.23
N PHE A 118 14.73 10.28 -16.61
CA PHE A 118 15.50 9.57 -17.64
C PHE A 118 16.80 9.11 -16.97
N GLY A 119 16.90 7.82 -16.67
CA GLY A 119 18.09 7.21 -16.05
C GLY A 119 17.72 6.29 -14.91
N ARG A 120 18.61 6.11 -13.91
CA ARG A 120 18.27 5.61 -12.57
C ARG A 120 18.01 6.81 -11.65
N PHE A 121 17.14 6.68 -10.64
CA PHE A 121 16.91 7.73 -9.65
C PHE A 121 18.16 7.89 -8.79
N MET A 122 18.58 9.13 -8.53
CA MET A 122 19.77 9.43 -7.72
C MET A 122 20.96 8.51 -8.04
N THR A 123 21.47 8.56 -9.29
CA THR A 123 22.60 7.72 -9.74
C THR A 123 23.85 7.86 -8.88
N ARG A 124 24.00 9.01 -8.22
CA ARG A 124 25.13 9.34 -7.34
C ARG A 124 24.87 9.05 -5.86
N ALA A 125 23.71 8.49 -5.50
CA ALA A 125 23.47 8.07 -4.13
C ALA A 125 24.48 6.98 -3.72
N ALA A 126 25.11 7.17 -2.57
CA ALA A 126 26.08 6.30 -1.95
C ALA A 126 25.44 4.99 -1.44
N SER A 127 24.13 5.01 -1.18
CA SER A 127 23.37 3.83 -0.75
C SER A 127 21.96 3.78 -1.35
N ASN A 128 21.34 2.60 -1.32
CA ASN A 128 19.93 2.46 -1.68
C ASN A 128 19.03 3.23 -0.71
N ILE A 129 19.36 3.24 0.59
CA ILE A 129 18.57 3.97 1.59
C ILE A 129 18.53 5.47 1.29
N GLU A 130 19.64 6.06 0.85
CA GLU A 130 19.68 7.45 0.41
C GLU A 130 18.74 7.71 -0.77
N ARG A 131 18.66 6.79 -1.75
CA ARG A 131 17.73 6.91 -2.89
C ARG A 131 16.27 6.92 -2.46
N LEU A 132 15.96 6.24 -1.37
CA LEU A 132 14.59 5.97 -0.91
C LEU A 132 14.09 6.99 0.12
N ALA A 133 15.02 7.62 0.84
CA ALA A 133 14.72 8.60 1.86
C ALA A 133 13.96 9.81 1.29
N PHE A 134 14.33 10.25 0.08
CA PHE A 134 13.69 11.36 -0.60
C PHE A 134 12.48 10.89 -1.40
N HIS A 135 11.35 11.63 -1.34
CA HIS A 135 10.01 11.34 -1.89
C HIS A 135 9.12 10.35 -1.10
N ASN A 136 9.63 9.56 -0.16
CA ASN A 136 8.77 8.75 0.73
C ASN A 136 8.57 9.38 2.11
N PHE A 137 9.31 10.44 2.39
CA PHE A 137 9.27 11.06 3.69
C PHE A 137 8.26 12.20 3.72
N ARG A 138 7.17 11.98 4.45
CA ARG A 138 6.21 13.00 4.83
C ARG A 138 6.77 13.78 6.02
N LEU A 139 6.81 15.10 5.89
CA LEU A 139 7.16 16.03 6.95
C LEU A 139 5.97 16.20 7.92
N PRO A 140 6.21 16.29 9.24
CA PRO A 140 5.16 16.52 10.23
C PRO A 140 4.40 17.83 9.99
N LYS A 141 3.12 17.89 10.38
CA LYS A 141 2.31 19.12 10.30
C LYS A 141 2.95 20.24 11.12
N GLY A 142 2.97 21.46 10.56
CA GLY A 142 3.53 22.65 11.21
C GLY A 142 5.05 22.79 11.08
N VAL A 143 5.74 21.78 10.54
CA VAL A 143 7.11 21.95 10.06
C VAL A 143 7.02 22.42 8.60
N ASP A 144 6.86 23.73 8.42
CA ASP A 144 7.06 24.36 7.11
C ASP A 144 8.51 24.14 6.72
N GLY A 145 8.77 23.10 5.93
CA GLY A 145 10.09 22.57 5.59
C GLY A 145 11.18 23.63 5.52
N SER A 146 11.82 23.86 6.66
CA SER A 146 12.76 24.95 6.88
C SER A 146 14.08 24.54 6.24
N LEU A 147 14.13 24.64 4.91
CA LEU A 147 15.38 24.56 4.19
C LEU A 147 16.15 25.87 4.40
N PRO A 148 17.46 25.83 4.66
CA PRO A 148 18.28 24.63 4.76
C PRO A 148 18.06 23.87 6.08
N PHE A 149 18.15 22.54 6.03
CA PHE A 149 18.24 21.73 7.25
C PHE A 149 19.44 22.18 8.10
N PRO A 150 19.37 22.02 9.44
CA PRO A 150 20.52 22.31 10.29
C PRO A 150 21.75 21.54 9.81
N PRO A 151 22.96 22.09 10.01
CA PRO A 151 24.19 21.40 9.64
C PRO A 151 24.28 20.05 10.34
N VAL A 152 25.06 19.15 9.76
CA VAL A 152 25.34 17.85 10.36
C VAL A 152 25.90 18.09 11.76
N LYS A 153 25.28 17.48 12.77
CA LYS A 153 25.79 17.55 14.14
C LYS A 153 27.00 16.64 14.23
N GLU A 154 28.06 17.16 14.84
CA GLU A 154 29.28 16.41 15.08
C GLU A 154 28.98 15.12 15.86
N GLY A 155 29.61 14.01 15.47
CA GLY A 155 29.40 12.70 16.08
C GLY A 155 28.04 12.03 15.79
N PHE A 156 27.16 12.59 14.96
CA PHE A 156 25.92 11.89 14.58
C PHE A 156 26.20 10.69 13.68
N PHE A 157 27.03 10.90 12.64
CA PHE A 157 27.52 9.82 11.79
C PHE A 157 28.81 9.23 12.37
N SER A 158 29.04 7.96 12.06
CA SER A 158 30.22 7.19 12.44
C SER A 158 31.12 7.02 11.22
N VAL A 159 32.34 7.57 11.29
CA VAL A 159 33.39 7.38 10.27
C VAL A 159 33.98 5.98 10.38
N GLU A 160 34.34 5.55 11.60
CA GLU A 160 34.91 4.23 11.88
C GLU A 160 33.89 3.33 12.60
N VAL A 161 32.85 2.91 11.85
CA VAL A 161 31.67 2.21 12.40
C VAL A 161 32.00 1.05 13.33
N LEU A 162 32.98 0.22 12.97
CA LEU A 162 33.36 -0.93 13.79
C LEU A 162 34.04 -0.50 15.10
N LYS A 163 34.95 0.47 15.07
CA LYS A 163 35.64 0.94 16.27
C LYS A 163 34.65 1.57 17.25
N ASN A 164 33.78 2.44 16.74
CA ASN A 164 32.69 3.02 17.54
C ASN A 164 31.80 1.94 18.17
N LEU A 165 31.51 0.85 17.45
CA LEU A 165 30.76 -0.28 18.00
C LEU A 165 31.54 -0.98 19.12
N LEU A 166 32.83 -1.29 18.92
CA LEU A 166 33.65 -1.97 19.92
C LEU A 166 33.82 -1.13 21.19
N ASP A 167 34.09 0.17 21.04
CA ASP A 167 34.22 1.10 22.16
C ASP A 167 32.91 1.19 22.96
N GLU A 168 31.75 1.27 22.28
CA GLU A 168 30.43 1.31 22.92
C GLU A 168 30.04 -0.03 23.56
N VAL A 169 30.43 -1.17 23.00
CA VAL A 169 30.19 -2.51 23.60
C VAL A 169 30.95 -2.67 24.91
N ASN A 170 32.16 -2.12 24.98
CA ASN A 170 33.02 -2.18 26.15
C ASN A 170 32.68 -1.12 27.21
N ASN A 171 31.94 -0.08 26.83
CA ASN A 171 31.39 0.89 27.77
C ASN A 171 30.17 0.29 28.53
N ASP A 172 30.16 0.43 29.85
CA ASP A 172 29.07 -0.07 30.71
C ASP A 172 27.81 0.84 30.69
N ASP A 173 27.89 2.04 30.10
CA ASP A 173 26.75 2.97 30.04
C ASP A 173 25.76 2.65 28.90
N GLY A 174 24.47 2.47 29.24
CA GLY A 174 23.38 2.33 28.27
C GLY A 174 23.25 0.96 27.61
N GLU A 175 22.03 0.59 27.19
CA GLU A 175 21.73 -0.77 26.67
C GLU A 175 21.82 -0.92 25.15
N LEU A 176 21.73 0.20 24.41
CA LEU A 176 21.59 0.22 22.96
C LEU A 176 22.65 1.14 22.33
N ILE A 177 23.16 0.72 21.17
CA ILE A 177 24.18 1.42 20.38
C ILE A 177 23.54 1.88 19.06
N PHE A 178 23.55 3.19 18.80
CA PHE A 178 23.13 3.76 17.52
C PHE A 178 24.33 3.98 16.61
N LEU A 179 24.26 3.47 15.39
CA LEU A 179 25.31 3.65 14.38
C LEU A 179 24.68 4.11 13.06
N ALA A 180 25.23 5.17 12.48
CA ALA A 180 24.91 5.64 11.15
C ALA A 180 26.20 5.81 10.35
N ASN A 181 26.43 4.98 9.35
CA ASN A 181 27.66 4.99 8.56
C ASN A 181 27.70 6.21 7.64
N GLU A 182 28.68 7.09 7.85
CA GLU A 182 28.83 8.33 7.09
C GLU A 182 29.10 8.09 5.59
N GLU A 183 29.86 7.04 5.27
CA GLU A 183 30.27 6.70 3.90
C GLU A 183 29.09 6.18 3.05
N LYS A 184 27.98 5.79 3.69
CA LYS A 184 26.76 5.34 3.00
C LYS A 184 25.88 6.50 2.54
N PHE A 185 26.28 7.76 2.78
CA PHE A 185 25.48 8.94 2.47
C PHE A 185 26.30 10.02 1.78
N SER A 186 25.77 10.59 0.68
CA SER A 186 26.44 11.71 0.01
C SER A 186 26.46 12.95 0.89
N GLU A 187 27.59 13.66 0.89
CA GLU A 187 27.83 14.85 1.73
C GLU A 187 26.71 15.89 1.63
N THR A 188 26.24 16.16 0.42
CA THR A 188 25.16 17.12 0.15
C THR A 188 23.81 16.72 0.71
N SER A 189 23.59 15.42 0.98
CA SER A 189 22.34 14.88 1.50
C SER A 189 22.38 14.65 3.01
N ARG A 190 23.57 14.62 3.64
CA ARG A 190 23.75 14.31 5.08
C ARG A 190 22.92 15.20 6.02
N PRO A 191 22.82 16.53 5.84
CA PRO A 191 21.95 17.37 6.71
C PRO A 191 20.49 16.91 6.70
N ALA A 192 19.96 16.61 5.50
CA ALA A 192 18.60 16.10 5.36
C ALA A 192 18.47 14.69 5.93
N ILE A 193 19.41 13.80 5.64
CA ILE A 193 19.38 12.42 6.13
C ILE A 193 19.45 12.38 7.66
N GLN A 194 20.29 13.20 8.29
CA GLN A 194 20.30 13.33 9.75
C GLN A 194 18.93 13.78 10.26
N TYR A 195 18.32 14.81 9.66
CA TYR A 195 16.98 15.24 10.04
C TYR A 195 15.95 14.09 9.93
N LEU A 196 15.97 13.35 8.81
CA LEU A 196 15.09 12.19 8.59
C LEU A 196 15.33 11.08 9.61
N LEU A 197 16.60 10.83 9.96
CA LEU A 197 17.00 9.86 10.96
C LEU A 197 16.59 10.27 12.36
N GLU A 198 16.73 11.53 12.74
CA GLU A 198 16.28 12.03 14.05
C GLU A 198 14.76 11.83 14.24
N GLN A 199 13.96 11.91 13.17
CA GLN A 199 12.53 11.62 13.24
C GLN A 199 12.22 10.12 13.44
N ARG A 200 13.05 9.22 12.89
CA ARG A 200 12.83 7.76 12.93
C ARG A 200 13.49 7.11 14.14
N PHE A 201 14.74 7.48 14.38
CA PHE A 201 15.61 6.94 15.39
C PHE A 201 15.71 7.82 16.63
N GLY A 202 15.12 9.02 16.66
CA GLY A 202 15.19 9.90 17.83
C GLY A 202 16.43 10.80 17.86
N LYS A 203 16.46 11.72 18.85
CA LYS A 203 17.52 12.74 18.96
C LYS A 203 18.69 12.24 19.82
N ARG A 204 19.90 12.11 19.27
CA ARG A 204 21.11 11.87 20.09
C ARG A 204 21.44 13.10 20.96
N PRO A 205 21.89 12.97 22.23
CA PRO A 205 22.14 11.74 23.01
C PRO A 205 20.93 11.20 23.77
N ALA A 206 19.78 11.88 23.71
CA ALA A 206 18.56 11.40 24.34
C ALA A 206 18.16 10.06 23.70
N GLN A 207 18.21 8.97 24.46
CA GLN A 207 17.78 7.62 24.05
C GLN A 207 16.25 7.53 23.93
N LEU A 208 15.66 8.49 23.21
CA LEU A 208 14.24 8.79 23.13
C LEU A 208 13.86 8.96 21.66
N GLY A 209 12.91 8.16 21.20
CA GLY A 209 12.39 8.21 19.84
C GLY A 209 11.76 6.89 19.41
N PRO A 210 11.12 6.85 18.23
CA PRO A 210 10.34 5.69 17.81
C PRO A 210 11.14 4.38 17.77
N ALA A 211 12.38 4.41 17.27
CA ALA A 211 13.26 3.24 17.24
C ALA A 211 13.66 2.75 18.64
N TRP A 212 13.96 3.67 19.56
CA TRP A 212 14.33 3.34 20.94
C TRP A 212 13.15 2.70 21.67
N SER A 213 11.96 3.31 21.59
CA SER A 213 10.74 2.74 22.17
C SER A 213 10.37 1.39 21.54
N PHE A 214 10.62 1.21 20.24
CA PHE A 214 10.43 -0.07 19.57
C PHE A 214 11.37 -1.16 20.13
N MET A 215 12.66 -0.85 20.29
CA MET A 215 13.61 -1.78 20.90
C MET A 215 13.28 -2.10 22.36
N GLN A 216 12.82 -1.13 23.13
CA GLN A 216 12.42 -1.33 24.53
C GLN A 216 11.19 -2.25 24.66
N THR A 217 10.19 -2.07 23.79
CA THR A 217 8.96 -2.88 23.81
C THR A 217 9.14 -4.28 23.21
N ASN A 218 10.25 -4.54 22.52
CA ASN A 218 10.56 -5.81 21.87
C ASN A 218 11.93 -6.35 22.33
N PRO A 219 12.04 -6.91 23.55
CA PRO A 219 13.32 -7.36 24.11
C PRO A 219 13.99 -8.47 23.29
N GLY A 220 13.22 -9.26 22.53
CA GLY A 220 13.74 -10.30 21.64
C GLY A 220 14.45 -9.78 20.38
N ILE A 221 14.41 -8.46 20.11
CA ILE A 221 15.12 -7.85 18.97
C ILE A 221 16.48 -7.36 19.45
N GLY A 222 17.53 -7.83 18.79
CA GLY A 222 18.93 -7.48 19.08
C GLY A 222 19.52 -6.50 18.08
N LEU A 223 18.98 -6.44 16.87
CA LEU A 223 19.45 -5.54 15.82
C LEU A 223 18.28 -4.97 15.02
N LEU A 224 18.10 -3.65 15.11
CA LEU A 224 17.16 -2.89 14.30
C LEU A 224 17.89 -2.22 13.14
N THR A 225 17.48 -2.47 11.91
CA THR A 225 18.21 -2.02 10.71
C THR A 225 17.41 -1.03 9.88
N TRP A 226 18.05 -0.06 9.23
CA TRP A 226 17.38 0.75 8.20
C TRP A 226 18.15 0.67 6.90
N ASP A 227 17.91 -0.44 6.20
CA ASP A 227 18.41 -0.76 4.88
C ASP A 227 17.28 -1.42 4.07
N VAL A 228 17.05 -1.00 2.83
CA VAL A 228 15.83 -1.39 2.08
C VAL A 228 16.14 -2.44 1.01
N ASP A 229 17.33 -3.04 1.04
CA ASP A 229 17.67 -4.11 0.12
C ASP A 229 18.14 -5.37 0.86
N ASN A 230 17.26 -6.37 0.91
CA ASN A 230 17.63 -7.75 1.26
C ASN A 230 18.38 -8.46 0.11
N GLY A 231 18.56 -7.80 -1.05
CA GLY A 231 19.03 -8.40 -2.30
C GLY A 231 20.51 -8.18 -2.62
N SER A 232 21.24 -7.31 -1.92
CA SER A 232 22.69 -7.21 -2.09
C SER A 232 23.38 -8.33 -1.31
N ARG A 233 23.22 -9.57 -1.79
CA ARG A 233 24.15 -10.66 -1.44
C ARG A 233 25.55 -10.12 -1.69
N SER A 234 26.41 -10.10 -0.66
CA SER A 234 27.76 -9.57 -0.81
C SER A 234 28.43 -10.31 -1.98
N GLY A 235 28.64 -9.65 -3.11
CA GLY A 235 29.13 -10.29 -4.34
C GLY A 235 30.56 -10.85 -4.23
N LYS A 236 31.23 -10.60 -3.10
CA LYS A 236 32.53 -11.19 -2.78
C LYS A 236 32.34 -12.56 -2.13
N LYS A 237 32.62 -13.63 -2.89
CA LYS A 237 32.82 -14.99 -2.35
C LYS A 237 33.86 -14.92 -1.23
N ASN A 238 33.51 -15.48 -0.07
CA ASN A 238 34.24 -15.36 1.19
C ASN A 238 35.77 -15.46 1.04
N GLU A 239 36.44 -14.35 1.36
CA GLU A 239 37.89 -14.30 1.53
C GLU A 239 38.32 -15.19 2.71
N ARG A 240 39.55 -15.73 2.65
CA ARG A 240 40.11 -16.66 3.65
C ARG A 240 39.99 -16.15 5.09
N LYS A 241 40.04 -14.82 5.28
CA LYS A 241 39.95 -14.14 6.58
C LYS A 241 38.56 -14.25 7.21
N THR A 242 37.49 -14.00 6.45
CA THR A 242 36.10 -14.12 6.93
C THR A 242 35.79 -15.56 7.37
N ARG A 243 36.32 -16.56 6.66
CA ARG A 243 36.13 -17.98 7.01
C ARG A 243 36.77 -18.34 8.35
N ARG A 244 37.98 -17.85 8.61
CA ARG A 244 38.69 -18.11 9.86
C ARG A 244 37.98 -17.47 11.06
N LEU A 245 37.46 -16.25 10.88
CA LEU A 245 36.67 -15.56 11.90
C LEU A 245 35.33 -16.25 12.17
N ALA A 246 34.61 -16.64 11.12
CA ALA A 246 33.36 -17.38 11.26
C ALA A 246 33.56 -18.71 12.02
N GLN A 247 34.65 -19.43 11.75
CA GLN A 247 35.00 -20.65 12.50
C GLN A 247 35.27 -20.38 13.97
N LEU A 248 36.03 -19.33 14.31
CA LEU A 248 36.27 -18.93 15.71
C LEU A 248 34.96 -18.59 16.44
N MET A 249 34.03 -17.94 15.75
CA MET A 249 32.71 -17.62 16.27
C MET A 249 31.72 -18.80 16.17
N ASN A 250 32.14 -19.96 15.66
CA ASN A 250 31.33 -21.15 15.38
C ASN A 250 30.03 -20.80 14.60
N LEU A 251 30.19 -20.07 13.50
CA LEU A 251 29.13 -19.63 12.59
C LEU A 251 29.18 -20.44 11.29
N ASP A 252 28.02 -20.81 10.76
CA ASP A 252 27.92 -21.47 9.45
C ASP A 252 28.10 -20.44 8.31
N LEU A 253 29.09 -20.68 7.45
CA LEU A 253 29.38 -19.86 6.28
C LEU A 253 28.25 -19.85 5.25
N ALA A 254 27.49 -20.94 5.14
CA ALA A 254 26.33 -21.01 4.25
C ALA A 254 25.20 -20.09 4.72
N GLU A 255 25.05 -19.90 6.03
CA GLU A 255 24.09 -18.94 6.59
C GLU A 255 24.56 -17.48 6.40
N ILE A 256 25.87 -17.22 6.57
CA ILE A 256 26.45 -15.88 6.40
C ILE A 256 26.25 -15.34 4.97
N ASP A 257 26.38 -16.20 3.95
CA ASP A 257 26.21 -15.79 2.54
C ASP A 257 24.73 -15.52 2.17
N ASN A 258 23.80 -16.00 2.97
CA ASN A 258 22.37 -15.74 2.83
C ASN A 258 21.89 -14.53 3.66
N ARG A 259 22.74 -13.96 4.51
CA ARG A 259 22.42 -12.82 5.38
C ARG A 259 22.69 -11.47 4.71
N PRO A 260 21.95 -10.40 5.07
CA PRO A 260 22.20 -9.05 4.59
C PRO A 260 23.55 -8.52 5.11
N SER A 261 24.17 -7.60 4.36
CA SER A 261 25.35 -6.87 4.83
C SER A 261 25.04 -6.02 6.07
N PHE A 262 26.09 -5.60 6.78
CA PHE A 262 25.92 -4.63 7.88
C PHE A 262 25.18 -3.38 7.38
N PRO A 263 24.13 -2.94 8.08
CA PRO A 263 23.21 -1.90 7.59
C PRO A 263 23.85 -0.51 7.58
N ALA A 264 23.33 0.37 6.74
CA ALA A 264 23.75 1.78 6.71
C ALA A 264 23.45 2.53 8.02
N VAL A 265 22.33 2.18 8.67
CA VAL A 265 21.93 2.72 9.98
C VAL A 265 21.33 1.60 10.83
N CYS A 266 21.68 1.55 12.10
CA CYS A 266 21.11 0.59 13.03
C CYS A 266 21.04 1.06 14.48
N LEU A 267 20.22 0.33 15.24
CA LEU A 267 20.21 0.34 16.69
C LEU A 267 20.48 -1.10 17.15
N VAL A 268 21.57 -1.32 17.88
CA VAL A 268 22.05 -2.65 18.30
C VAL A 268 21.95 -2.77 19.80
N ARG A 269 21.47 -3.90 20.32
CA ARG A 269 21.46 -4.19 21.76
C ARG A 269 22.82 -4.72 22.18
N LYS A 270 23.42 -4.16 23.23
CA LYS A 270 24.73 -4.61 23.73
C LYS A 270 24.73 -6.10 24.11
N SER A 271 23.64 -6.59 24.72
CA SER A 271 23.50 -8.02 25.06
C SER A 271 23.44 -8.95 23.85
N ALA A 272 23.10 -8.44 22.67
CA ALA A 272 23.14 -9.22 21.43
C ALA A 272 24.56 -9.37 20.86
N LEU A 273 25.54 -8.63 21.39
CA LEU A 273 26.94 -8.66 20.99
C LEU A 273 27.82 -9.44 21.96
N ILE A 274 27.23 -10.36 22.75
CA ILE A 274 27.93 -11.13 23.79
C ILE A 274 29.15 -11.88 23.28
N TRP A 275 29.12 -12.42 22.06
CA TRP A 275 30.25 -13.10 21.45
C TRP A 275 31.42 -12.14 21.17
N ILE A 276 31.14 -10.92 20.71
CA ILE A 276 32.17 -9.90 20.49
C ILE A 276 32.82 -9.52 21.82
N LYS A 277 31.99 -9.27 22.85
CA LYS A 277 32.48 -8.99 24.22
C LYS A 277 33.31 -10.15 24.78
N THR A 278 32.89 -11.39 24.56
CA THR A 278 33.61 -12.60 25.05
C THR A 278 34.95 -12.80 24.35
N MET A 279 35.05 -12.44 23.07
CA MET A 279 36.32 -12.51 22.33
C MET A 279 37.30 -11.41 22.71
N ASN A 280 36.88 -10.41 23.51
CA ASN A 280 37.68 -9.28 23.96
C ASN A 280 38.43 -8.59 22.80
N ILE A 281 37.71 -8.35 21.70
CA ILE A 281 38.25 -7.66 20.53
C ILE A 281 38.26 -6.16 20.82
N GLU A 282 39.41 -5.53 20.72
CA GLU A 282 39.59 -4.10 20.95
C GLU A 282 39.81 -3.34 19.63
N SER A 283 39.58 -2.03 19.64
CA SER A 283 39.85 -1.15 18.48
C SER A 283 41.33 -1.22 18.05
N ALA A 284 42.25 -1.39 19.01
CA ALA A 284 43.68 -1.60 18.75
C ALA A 284 43.99 -2.88 17.96
N ASP A 285 43.19 -3.95 18.10
CA ASP A 285 43.36 -5.19 17.32
C ASP A 285 42.96 -5.01 15.85
N VAL A 286 42.00 -4.11 15.60
CA VAL A 286 41.61 -3.73 14.25
C VAL A 286 42.68 -2.85 13.62
N ASP A 287 43.24 -1.90 14.38
CA ASP A 287 44.30 -0.99 13.91
C ASP A 287 45.61 -1.71 13.60
N SER A 288 45.96 -2.71 14.40
CA SER A 288 47.13 -3.56 14.15
C SER A 288 46.93 -4.57 13.00
N GLY A 289 45.73 -4.64 12.43
CA GLY A 289 45.40 -5.53 11.32
C GLY A 289 45.25 -7.01 11.72
N ILE A 290 45.17 -7.31 13.02
CA ILE A 290 44.90 -8.66 13.55
C ILE A 290 43.53 -9.13 13.06
N TYR A 291 42.55 -8.25 13.10
CA TYR A 291 41.21 -8.49 12.58
C TYR A 291 40.88 -7.59 11.38
N ASP A 292 40.19 -8.16 10.40
CA ASP A 292 39.73 -7.46 9.22
C ASP A 292 38.37 -6.80 9.50
N SER A 293 38.31 -5.47 9.36
CA SER A 293 37.15 -4.66 9.72
C SER A 293 35.89 -5.03 8.92
N ASP A 294 36.03 -5.18 7.60
CA ASP A 294 34.94 -5.55 6.70
C ASP A 294 34.42 -6.97 7.01
N ALA A 295 35.33 -7.90 7.29
CA ALA A 295 34.97 -9.26 7.68
C ALA A 295 34.21 -9.29 9.02
N LEU A 296 34.65 -8.52 10.02
CA LEU A 296 33.96 -8.43 11.31
C LEU A 296 32.57 -7.83 11.16
N LEU A 297 32.43 -6.68 10.49
CA LEU A 297 31.13 -6.05 10.24
C LEU A 297 30.15 -7.00 9.53
N LYS A 298 30.63 -7.79 8.56
CA LYS A 298 29.82 -8.79 7.85
C LYS A 298 29.27 -9.89 8.79
N LEU A 299 29.97 -10.21 9.87
CA LEU A 299 29.59 -11.26 10.81
C LEU A 299 28.63 -10.79 11.92
N ILE A 300 28.54 -9.48 12.19
CA ILE A 300 27.71 -8.95 13.30
C ILE A 300 26.26 -9.42 13.23
N PRO A 301 25.54 -9.36 12.08
CA PRO A 301 24.18 -9.89 11.99
C PRO A 301 24.09 -11.36 12.41
N ALA A 302 25.04 -12.18 11.98
CA ALA A 302 25.08 -13.61 12.32
C ALA A 302 25.33 -13.84 13.82
N VAL A 303 26.19 -13.03 14.44
CA VAL A 303 26.47 -13.08 15.88
C VAL A 303 25.23 -12.73 16.70
N VAL A 304 24.47 -11.71 16.28
CA VAL A 304 23.22 -11.29 16.94
C VAL A 304 22.19 -12.43 16.96
N GLU A 305 21.96 -13.08 15.82
CA GLU A 305 21.03 -14.23 15.74
C GLU A 305 21.51 -15.41 16.57
N LYS A 306 22.82 -15.70 16.55
CA LYS A 306 23.40 -16.77 17.35
C LYS A 306 23.27 -16.52 18.86
N ALA A 307 23.27 -15.25 19.29
CA ALA A 307 22.99 -14.88 20.67
C ALA A 307 21.50 -15.04 21.06
N GLY A 308 20.65 -15.49 20.14
CA GLY A 308 19.22 -15.76 20.37
C GLY A 308 18.31 -14.57 20.07
N PHE A 309 18.83 -13.51 19.43
CA PHE A 309 18.06 -12.30 19.13
C PHE A 309 17.60 -12.25 17.68
N ALA A 310 16.42 -11.68 17.44
CA ALA A 310 15.94 -11.40 16.10
C ALA A 310 16.59 -10.14 15.51
N ILE A 311 16.75 -10.14 14.18
CA ILE A 311 17.04 -8.95 13.38
C ILE A 311 15.72 -8.44 12.80
N SER A 312 15.45 -7.15 12.95
CA SER A 312 14.26 -6.53 12.36
C SER A 312 14.64 -5.30 11.54
N PRO A 313 14.10 -5.11 10.33
CA PRO A 313 14.11 -3.80 9.72
C PRO A 313 13.28 -2.82 10.56
N MET A 314 13.69 -1.57 10.58
CA MET A 314 13.00 -0.45 11.21
C MET A 314 11.61 -0.36 10.57
N PRO A 315 10.53 -0.49 11.36
CA PRO A 315 9.20 -0.35 10.82
C PRO A 315 9.06 0.99 10.10
N LEU A 316 8.60 0.92 8.85
CA LEU A 316 8.33 2.10 8.02
C LEU A 316 7.32 3.07 8.66
N ASN A 317 6.67 2.68 9.76
CA ASN A 317 5.56 3.35 10.40
C ASN A 317 5.96 4.36 11.50
N ALA A 318 7.25 4.53 11.81
CA ALA A 318 7.72 5.46 12.85
C ALA A 318 7.68 6.97 12.51
N GLY A 319 6.87 7.39 11.53
CA GLY A 319 6.79 8.79 11.13
C GLY A 319 5.75 8.87 10.04
N GLU A 320 4.54 9.30 10.42
CA GLU A 320 3.30 9.48 9.65
C GLU A 320 3.32 8.92 8.20
N GLN A 321 3.71 7.67 8.03
CA GLN A 321 3.29 6.93 6.86
C GLN A 321 1.82 6.66 7.07
N ILE A 322 1.06 6.68 5.99
CA ILE A 322 -0.37 6.39 6.00
C ILE A 322 -0.51 4.95 6.51
N ILE A 323 -0.59 4.76 7.83
CA ILE A 323 -0.83 3.48 8.49
C ILE A 323 -2.32 3.25 8.33
N GLY A 324 -2.69 2.13 7.72
CA GLY A 324 -4.06 1.66 7.81
C GLY A 324 -4.35 1.43 9.29
N HIS A 325 -5.40 2.04 9.82
CA HIS A 325 -5.75 1.91 11.23
C HIS A 325 -6.65 0.67 11.43
N PRO A 326 -6.89 0.22 12.68
CA PRO A 326 -7.83 -0.86 12.94
C PRO A 326 -9.21 -0.54 12.34
N VAL A 327 -9.82 -1.52 11.67
CA VAL A 327 -11.13 -1.32 11.00
C VAL A 327 -12.27 -1.02 11.98
N VAL A 328 -12.11 -1.43 13.25
CA VAL A 328 -13.09 -1.21 14.32
C VAL A 328 -13.06 0.20 14.92
N GLN A 329 -12.09 1.04 14.51
CA GLN A 329 -11.97 2.41 15.00
C GLN A 329 -13.00 3.36 14.35
N ALA A 330 -13.41 3.07 13.12
CA ALA A 330 -14.42 3.87 12.42
C ALA A 330 -15.77 3.81 13.15
N GLU A 331 -16.52 4.90 13.11
CA GLU A 331 -17.88 4.92 13.66
C GLU A 331 -18.73 3.85 12.96
N TRP A 332 -19.38 3.02 13.78
CA TRP A 332 -20.23 1.91 13.37
C TRP A 332 -21.55 2.01 14.10
N VAL A 333 -22.66 2.00 13.35
CA VAL A 333 -24.02 2.03 13.89
C VAL A 333 -24.75 0.83 13.36
N GLU A 334 -25.14 -0.08 14.26
CA GLU A 334 -26.04 -1.18 13.94
C GLU A 334 -27.48 -0.69 14.10
N HIS A 335 -28.20 -0.61 12.98
CA HIS A 335 -29.60 -0.14 12.93
C HIS A 335 -30.58 -1.29 13.13
N ARG A 336 -30.27 -2.45 12.57
CA ARG A 336 -30.99 -3.70 12.79
C ARG A 336 -30.01 -4.86 12.90
N PRO A 337 -29.99 -5.59 14.02
CA PRO A 337 -29.06 -6.70 14.21
C PRO A 337 -29.34 -7.82 13.21
N LEU A 338 -28.26 -8.44 12.71
CA LEU A 338 -28.39 -9.67 11.93
C LEU A 338 -28.78 -10.82 12.88
N ALA A 339 -29.81 -11.58 12.50
CA ALA A 339 -30.15 -12.82 13.21
C ALA A 339 -29.03 -13.86 13.03
N ASN A 340 -29.00 -14.88 13.89
CA ASN A 340 -27.92 -15.88 13.86
C ASN A 340 -27.78 -16.52 12.45
N PRO A 341 -26.63 -16.33 11.77
CA PRO A 341 -26.43 -16.82 10.41
C PRO A 341 -25.99 -18.30 10.35
N ALA A 342 -25.87 -18.99 11.50
CA ALA A 342 -25.42 -20.38 11.56
C ALA A 342 -26.18 -21.30 10.60
N ASN A 343 -25.45 -22.11 9.84
CA ASN A 343 -25.99 -23.05 8.83
C ASN A 343 -26.83 -22.43 7.70
N ARG A 344 -26.82 -21.10 7.54
CA ARG A 344 -27.48 -20.39 6.42
C ARG A 344 -26.46 -19.92 5.38
N ASN A 345 -26.91 -19.71 4.14
CA ASN A 345 -26.10 -19.00 3.15
C ASN A 345 -26.11 -17.51 3.52
N CYS A 346 -24.98 -16.96 3.95
CA CYS A 346 -24.90 -15.58 4.42
C CYS A 346 -24.26 -14.68 3.35
N CYS A 347 -24.76 -13.45 3.21
CA CYS A 347 -24.16 -12.44 2.35
C CYS A 347 -23.82 -11.18 3.17
N LEU A 348 -22.58 -10.70 3.06
CA LEU A 348 -22.19 -9.37 3.51
C LEU A 348 -22.21 -8.44 2.31
N PHE A 349 -23.29 -7.67 2.19
CA PHE A 349 -23.54 -6.81 1.04
C PHE A 349 -23.12 -5.37 1.36
N VAL A 350 -22.09 -4.86 0.68
CA VAL A 350 -21.63 -3.48 0.86
C VAL A 350 -22.24 -2.56 -0.20
N GLY A 351 -22.71 -1.39 0.21
CA GLY A 351 -23.09 -0.34 -0.75
C GLY A 351 -22.89 1.05 -0.21
N LEU A 352 -22.68 2.00 -1.12
CA LEU A 352 -22.56 3.41 -0.78
C LEU A 352 -23.94 3.99 -0.46
N LEU A 353 -24.10 4.54 0.74
CA LEU A 353 -25.28 5.30 1.08
C LEU A 353 -25.24 6.67 0.39
N ARG A 354 -26.36 7.04 -0.21
CA ARG A 354 -26.62 8.39 -0.70
C ARG A 354 -26.66 9.39 0.47
N GLU A 355 -26.64 10.68 0.15
CA GLU A 355 -26.75 11.76 1.15
C GLU A 355 -28.02 11.65 2.02
N ASP A 356 -29.09 11.05 1.51
CA ASP A 356 -30.33 10.82 2.27
C ASP A 356 -30.31 9.53 3.12
N GLY A 357 -29.15 8.87 3.21
CA GLY A 357 -28.93 7.66 4.01
C GLY A 357 -29.43 6.36 3.37
N ARG A 358 -29.88 6.38 2.11
CA ARG A 358 -30.45 5.20 1.41
C ARG A 358 -29.47 4.57 0.44
N PHE A 359 -29.60 3.26 0.23
CA PHE A 359 -28.94 2.56 -0.88
C PHE A 359 -29.49 3.00 -2.25
N ALA A 360 -28.68 2.84 -3.29
CA ALA A 360 -29.11 3.05 -4.67
C ALA A 360 -30.13 1.97 -5.12
N PRO A 361 -31.04 2.28 -6.08
CA PRO A 361 -32.04 1.33 -6.55
C PRO A 361 -31.48 0.00 -7.05
N HIS A 362 -30.37 0.02 -7.81
CA HIS A 362 -29.73 -1.21 -8.29
C HIS A 362 -29.14 -2.07 -7.16
N ALA A 363 -28.70 -1.45 -6.07
CA ALA A 363 -28.22 -2.17 -4.89
C ALA A 363 -29.37 -2.88 -4.15
N LEU A 364 -30.52 -2.22 -4.04
CA LEU A 364 -31.75 -2.81 -3.49
C LEU A 364 -32.22 -3.99 -4.35
N ALA A 365 -32.27 -3.82 -5.68
CA ALA A 365 -32.62 -4.89 -6.61
C ALA A 365 -31.64 -6.07 -6.50
N TYR A 366 -30.34 -5.79 -6.35
CA TYR A 366 -29.34 -6.84 -6.17
C TYR A 366 -29.54 -7.61 -4.86
N MET A 367 -29.74 -6.91 -3.73
CA MET A 367 -30.04 -7.57 -2.46
C MET A 367 -31.33 -8.40 -2.53
N ARG A 368 -32.40 -7.88 -3.16
CA ARG A 368 -33.64 -8.64 -3.39
C ARG A 368 -33.38 -9.92 -4.19
N ALA A 369 -32.66 -9.81 -5.31
CA ALA A 369 -32.31 -10.95 -6.15
C ALA A 369 -31.45 -12.00 -5.41
N LEU A 370 -30.63 -11.58 -4.43
CA LEU A 370 -29.90 -12.51 -3.56
C LEU A 370 -30.82 -13.19 -2.53
N LYS A 371 -31.77 -12.47 -1.93
CA LYS A 371 -32.76 -13.05 -0.99
C LYS A 371 -33.62 -14.12 -1.65
N GLU A 372 -34.03 -13.90 -2.90
CA GLU A 372 -34.79 -14.89 -3.69
C GLU A 372 -34.03 -16.21 -3.89
N GLN A 373 -32.70 -16.19 -3.75
CA GLN A 373 -31.84 -17.38 -3.83
C GLN A 373 -31.54 -17.98 -2.44
N GLY A 374 -32.23 -17.50 -1.40
CA GLY A 374 -32.14 -18.00 -0.04
C GLY A 374 -30.97 -17.45 0.78
N PHE A 375 -30.35 -16.34 0.36
CA PHE A 375 -29.32 -15.69 1.17
C PHE A 375 -29.92 -14.90 2.33
N HIS A 376 -29.28 -15.04 3.48
CA HIS A 376 -29.48 -14.18 4.64
C HIS A 376 -28.50 -13.00 4.54
N ILE A 377 -29.03 -11.79 4.35
CA ILE A 377 -28.23 -10.64 3.93
C ILE A 377 -28.00 -9.70 5.10
N TYR A 378 -26.72 -9.40 5.37
CA TYR A 378 -26.32 -8.27 6.19
C TYR A 378 -26.00 -7.09 5.27
N GLY A 379 -26.88 -6.09 5.25
CA GLY A 379 -26.68 -4.86 4.51
C GLY A 379 -25.68 -3.96 5.25
N LEU A 380 -24.59 -3.61 4.58
CA LEU A 380 -23.49 -2.82 5.12
C LEU A 380 -23.36 -1.50 4.36
N GLY A 381 -23.90 -0.43 4.94
CA GLY A 381 -23.90 0.90 4.34
C GLY A 381 -22.59 1.65 4.60
N VAL A 382 -21.92 2.11 3.54
CA VAL A 382 -20.82 3.07 3.64
C VAL A 382 -21.42 4.48 3.70
N SER A 383 -21.20 5.20 4.79
CA SER A 383 -21.68 6.58 4.95
C SER A 383 -20.56 7.60 4.73
N LEU A 384 -20.84 8.63 3.92
CA LEU A 384 -19.95 9.78 3.69
C LEU A 384 -20.18 10.93 4.67
N THR A 385 -21.33 10.96 5.35
CA THR A 385 -21.72 11.99 6.32
C THR A 385 -21.62 11.43 7.73
N SER A 386 -22.63 10.64 8.12
CA SER A 386 -22.75 10.02 9.43
C SER A 386 -23.40 8.63 9.30
N PRO A 387 -22.85 7.59 9.94
CA PRO A 387 -23.50 6.28 10.00
C PRO A 387 -24.87 6.30 10.67
N LYS A 388 -25.13 7.27 11.55
CA LYS A 388 -26.42 7.43 12.26
C LYS A 388 -27.57 7.80 11.33
N GLU A 389 -27.27 8.41 10.19
CA GLU A 389 -28.26 8.83 9.20
C GLU A 389 -28.67 7.69 8.25
N GLY A 390 -28.05 6.52 8.37
CA GLY A 390 -28.39 5.34 7.56
C GLY A 390 -29.86 4.96 7.74
N LYS A 391 -30.58 4.79 6.62
CA LYS A 391 -31.98 4.35 6.63
C LYS A 391 -32.04 2.87 6.29
N ASP A 392 -32.54 2.08 7.23
CA ASP A 392 -32.75 0.65 7.03
C ASP A 392 -33.63 0.42 5.79
N PRO A 393 -33.17 -0.35 4.79
CA PRO A 393 -33.97 -0.63 3.60
C PRO A 393 -35.17 -1.55 3.90
N GLY A 394 -35.16 -2.28 5.01
CA GLY A 394 -36.23 -3.18 5.44
C GLY A 394 -36.00 -4.65 5.09
N GLU A 395 -36.87 -5.52 5.63
CA GLU A 395 -36.76 -6.99 5.55
C GLU A 395 -36.81 -7.56 4.14
N ALA A 396 -37.50 -6.84 3.23
CA ALA A 396 -37.59 -7.20 1.82
C ALA A 396 -36.23 -7.20 1.11
N PHE A 397 -35.24 -6.48 1.63
CA PHE A 397 -33.91 -6.34 1.01
C PHE A 397 -32.80 -6.94 1.86
N CYS A 398 -32.83 -6.78 3.19
CA CYS A 398 -31.83 -7.37 4.07
C CYS A 398 -32.40 -7.83 5.40
N ASP A 399 -31.68 -8.74 6.06
CA ASP A 399 -32.07 -9.35 7.33
C ASP A 399 -31.44 -8.63 8.53
N GLY A 400 -30.30 -7.96 8.31
CA GLY A 400 -29.72 -7.00 9.23
C GLY A 400 -29.19 -5.79 8.46
N PHE A 401 -29.04 -4.65 9.13
CA PHE A 401 -28.49 -3.44 8.56
C PHE A 401 -27.56 -2.72 9.54
N ALA A 402 -26.36 -2.41 9.07
CA ALA A 402 -25.43 -1.54 9.78
C ALA A 402 -24.81 -0.53 8.83
N ALA A 403 -24.45 0.62 9.36
CA ALA A 403 -23.75 1.67 8.64
C ALA A 403 -22.38 1.93 9.29
N ARG A 404 -21.40 2.31 8.47
CA ARG A 404 -20.04 2.59 8.90
C ARG A 404 -19.51 3.84 8.20
N ALA A 405 -18.70 4.62 8.91
CA ALA A 405 -18.02 5.77 8.31
C ALA A 405 -17.07 5.32 7.19
N ASN A 406 -16.95 6.13 6.13
CA ASN A 406 -16.14 5.77 4.96
C ASN A 406 -14.63 5.92 5.22
N ASP A 407 -14.02 4.85 5.71
CA ASP A 407 -12.58 4.61 5.65
C ASP A 407 -12.32 3.15 5.26
N GLY A 408 -11.27 2.84 4.48
CA GLY A 408 -10.93 1.45 4.18
C GLY A 408 -11.78 0.73 3.12
N HIS A 409 -12.82 1.37 2.56
CA HIS A 409 -13.71 0.80 1.54
C HIS A 409 -14.33 -0.56 1.94
N ASP A 410 -14.81 -1.34 0.97
CA ASP A 410 -15.59 -2.58 1.17
C ASP A 410 -14.87 -3.60 2.07
N PHE A 411 -13.55 -3.79 1.87
CA PHE A 411 -12.75 -4.71 2.68
C PHE A 411 -12.77 -4.35 4.18
N ALA A 412 -12.74 -3.06 4.52
CA ALA A 412 -12.84 -2.65 5.91
C ALA A 412 -14.24 -2.87 6.49
N LEU A 413 -15.31 -2.68 5.71
CA LEU A 413 -16.68 -2.97 6.16
C LEU A 413 -16.88 -4.47 6.40
N TRP A 414 -16.49 -5.32 5.46
CA TRP A 414 -16.54 -6.78 5.61
C TRP A 414 -15.74 -7.25 6.82
N ALA A 415 -14.50 -6.78 6.97
CA ALA A 415 -13.67 -7.12 8.12
C ALA A 415 -14.26 -6.60 9.45
N THR A 416 -14.87 -5.42 9.46
CA THR A 416 -15.56 -4.88 10.65
C THR A 416 -16.73 -5.76 11.03
N ALA A 417 -17.59 -6.13 10.07
CA ALA A 417 -18.73 -7.02 10.31
C ALA A 417 -18.28 -8.37 10.88
N LEU A 418 -17.25 -8.99 10.29
CA LEU A 418 -16.69 -10.26 10.76
C LEU A 418 -16.10 -10.17 12.19
N ARG A 419 -15.49 -9.04 12.57
CA ARG A 419 -14.94 -8.82 13.91
C ARG A 419 -16.02 -8.52 14.96
N LYS A 420 -17.06 -7.80 14.57
CA LYS A 420 -18.19 -7.46 15.46
C LYS A 420 -19.15 -8.63 15.64
N ARG A 421 -19.26 -9.49 14.62
CA ARG A 421 -20.18 -10.64 14.56
C ARG A 421 -19.44 -11.92 14.15
N PRO A 422 -18.58 -12.48 15.02
CA PRO A 422 -17.83 -13.69 14.72
C PRO A 422 -18.72 -14.91 14.42
N GLU A 423 -20.00 -14.89 14.83
CA GLU A 423 -20.98 -15.92 14.48
C GLU A 423 -21.19 -16.09 12.97
N ILE A 424 -20.87 -15.08 12.15
CA ILE A 424 -20.93 -15.16 10.67
C ILE A 424 -20.04 -16.31 10.14
N TRP A 425 -18.94 -16.63 10.82
CA TRP A 425 -18.08 -17.75 10.44
C TRP A 425 -18.75 -19.12 10.54
N GLN A 426 -19.90 -19.22 11.23
CA GLN A 426 -20.69 -20.45 11.36
C GLN A 426 -21.72 -20.63 10.23
N ALA A 427 -21.75 -19.72 9.25
CA ALA A 427 -22.62 -19.83 8.08
C ALA A 427 -22.33 -21.09 7.25
N LYS A 428 -23.33 -21.54 6.47
CA LYS A 428 -23.18 -22.64 5.50
C LYS A 428 -22.29 -22.21 4.32
N THR A 429 -22.48 -21.00 3.83
CA THR A 429 -21.60 -20.34 2.87
C THR A 429 -21.54 -18.86 3.18
N LEU A 430 -20.49 -18.19 2.73
CA LEU A 430 -20.35 -16.74 2.91
C LEU A 430 -20.08 -16.08 1.57
N LEU A 431 -20.91 -15.10 1.23
CA LEU A 431 -20.77 -14.26 0.04
C LEU A 431 -20.37 -12.85 0.46
N PHE A 432 -19.30 -12.33 -0.11
CA PHE A 432 -18.97 -10.91 -0.11
C PHE A 432 -19.43 -10.32 -1.44
N ALA A 433 -20.33 -9.34 -1.40
CA ALA A 433 -20.85 -8.68 -2.60
C ALA A 433 -20.89 -7.16 -2.38
N ASN A 434 -20.82 -6.38 -3.47
CA ASN A 434 -20.97 -4.93 -3.40
C ASN A 434 -21.86 -4.35 -4.51
N ASP A 435 -22.22 -3.08 -4.34
CA ASP A 435 -23.08 -2.30 -5.25
C ASP A 435 -22.38 -1.77 -6.51
N SER A 436 -21.14 -2.21 -6.80
CA SER A 436 -20.44 -1.79 -8.02
C SER A 436 -21.00 -2.44 -9.29
N MET A 437 -21.94 -3.39 -9.14
CA MET A 437 -22.61 -4.13 -10.20
C MET A 437 -24.11 -3.83 -10.23
N ILE A 438 -24.67 -3.68 -11.43
CA ILE A 438 -26.11 -3.61 -11.71
C ILE A 438 -26.55 -5.01 -12.13
N PRO A 439 -27.51 -5.66 -11.45
CA PRO A 439 -28.00 -6.98 -11.80
C PRO A 439 -28.93 -6.96 -13.01
N LYS A 440 -28.92 -8.07 -13.76
CA LYS A 440 -29.93 -8.42 -14.76
C LYS A 440 -31.12 -9.08 -14.04
N GLU A 441 -32.14 -8.29 -13.68
CA GLU A 441 -33.42 -8.82 -13.19
C GLU A 441 -34.27 -9.35 -14.35
N PRO A 442 -35.00 -10.47 -14.19
CA PRO A 442 -35.70 -10.85 -12.96
C PRO A 442 -35.10 -12.03 -12.16
N SER A 443 -34.00 -12.68 -12.55
CA SER A 443 -33.48 -13.81 -11.76
C SER A 443 -31.99 -14.08 -11.90
N LEU A 444 -31.31 -14.20 -10.75
CA LEU A 444 -29.93 -14.70 -10.65
C LEU A 444 -29.84 -16.24 -10.54
N LYS A 445 -30.96 -16.97 -10.68
CA LYS A 445 -30.99 -18.43 -10.54
C LYS A 445 -29.96 -19.18 -11.40
N PRO A 446 -29.74 -18.84 -12.69
CA PRO A 446 -28.71 -19.52 -13.49
C PRO A 446 -27.30 -19.35 -12.93
N LEU A 447 -26.99 -18.18 -12.38
CA LEU A 447 -25.70 -17.92 -11.73
C LEU A 447 -25.52 -18.79 -10.49
N PHE A 448 -26.53 -18.92 -9.64
CA PHE A 448 -26.44 -19.73 -8.44
C PHE A 448 -26.43 -21.24 -8.71
N ASN A 449 -27.03 -21.68 -9.82
CA ASN A 449 -26.84 -23.05 -10.31
C ASN A 449 -25.37 -23.31 -10.67
N GLN A 450 -24.73 -22.38 -11.39
CA GLN A 450 -23.29 -22.47 -11.71
C GLN A 450 -22.42 -22.41 -10.45
N LEU A 451 -22.74 -21.50 -9.51
CA LEU A 451 -22.01 -21.38 -8.25
C LEU A 451 -22.07 -22.67 -7.43
N SER A 452 -23.25 -23.31 -7.37
CA SER A 452 -23.43 -24.57 -6.66
C SER A 452 -22.68 -25.74 -7.29
N ALA A 453 -22.46 -25.69 -8.61
CA ALA A 453 -21.66 -26.66 -9.36
C ALA A 453 -20.16 -26.33 -9.42
N SER A 454 -19.74 -25.19 -8.85
CA SER A 454 -18.35 -24.74 -8.89
C SER A 454 -17.42 -25.72 -8.16
N PRO A 455 -16.27 -26.10 -8.75
CA PRO A 455 -15.27 -26.95 -8.08
C PRO A 455 -14.37 -26.16 -7.12
N TYR A 456 -14.54 -24.83 -7.03
CA TYR A 456 -13.65 -23.95 -6.29
C TYR A 456 -14.10 -23.74 -4.83
N ASP A 457 -13.16 -23.81 -3.90
CA ASP A 457 -13.37 -23.43 -2.50
C ASP A 457 -13.68 -21.94 -2.34
N VAL A 458 -13.02 -21.12 -3.17
CA VAL A 458 -13.21 -19.68 -3.26
C VAL A 458 -13.60 -19.34 -4.69
N THR A 459 -14.85 -18.93 -4.90
CA THR A 459 -15.38 -18.63 -6.23
C THR A 459 -15.56 -17.13 -6.42
N GLY A 460 -14.97 -16.57 -7.47
CA GLY A 460 -15.29 -15.23 -7.97
C GLY A 460 -16.16 -15.30 -9.21
N LEU A 461 -16.76 -14.20 -9.65
CA LEU A 461 -17.46 -14.20 -10.94
C LEU A 461 -16.49 -14.06 -12.12
N THR A 462 -15.54 -13.14 -12.02
CA THR A 462 -14.50 -12.93 -13.04
C THR A 462 -13.13 -12.84 -12.39
N ASP A 463 -12.10 -13.10 -13.17
CA ASP A 463 -10.72 -12.82 -12.81
C ASP A 463 -10.18 -11.57 -13.53
N SER A 464 -9.03 -11.10 -13.06
CA SER A 464 -8.30 -9.94 -13.56
C SER A 464 -6.82 -10.28 -13.59
N THR A 465 -6.12 -9.82 -14.63
CA THR A 465 -4.65 -9.98 -14.75
C THR A 465 -3.90 -8.67 -14.51
N ILE A 466 -4.58 -7.60 -14.07
CA ILE A 466 -3.92 -6.37 -13.62
C ILE A 466 -2.99 -6.70 -12.43
N GLY A 467 -1.69 -6.50 -12.61
CA GLY A 467 -0.66 -6.86 -11.62
C GLY A 467 -0.32 -8.34 -11.71
N ARG A 468 -1.18 -9.21 -11.16
CA ARG A 468 -1.11 -10.68 -11.28
C ARG A 468 -2.53 -11.24 -11.37
N ARG A 469 -2.71 -12.48 -11.85
CA ARG A 469 -4.03 -13.13 -11.91
C ARG A 469 -4.68 -13.20 -10.52
N HIS A 470 -5.90 -12.67 -10.38
CA HIS A 470 -6.68 -12.67 -9.14
C HIS A 470 -8.20 -12.60 -9.40
N LEU A 471 -9.00 -13.03 -8.42
CA LEU A 471 -10.46 -12.86 -8.44
C LEU A 471 -10.86 -11.42 -8.11
N GLN A 472 -11.87 -10.89 -8.79
CA GLN A 472 -12.38 -9.54 -8.52
C GLN A 472 -13.33 -9.55 -7.30
N SER A 473 -13.19 -8.56 -6.40
CA SER A 473 -13.83 -8.61 -5.08
C SER A 473 -15.31 -8.21 -5.03
N TYR A 474 -15.92 -7.83 -6.16
CA TYR A 474 -17.34 -7.44 -6.18
C TYR A 474 -18.30 -8.62 -5.96
N PHE A 475 -17.80 -9.84 -6.05
CA PHE A 475 -18.49 -11.08 -5.70
C PHE A 475 -17.46 -12.16 -5.38
N ILE A 476 -17.35 -12.54 -4.10
CA ILE A 476 -16.46 -13.61 -3.63
C ILE A 476 -17.26 -14.54 -2.72
N HIS A 477 -17.40 -15.78 -3.13
CA HIS A 477 -18.11 -16.82 -2.40
C HIS A 477 -17.12 -17.80 -1.76
N LEU A 478 -17.32 -18.09 -0.47
CA LEU A 478 -16.60 -19.08 0.31
C LEU A 478 -17.52 -20.27 0.61
N ASN A 479 -17.09 -21.47 0.23
CA ASN A 479 -17.76 -22.70 0.66
C ASN A 479 -17.34 -23.10 2.10
N GLN A 480 -17.85 -24.23 2.58
CA GLN A 480 -17.52 -24.77 3.90
C GLN A 480 -16.03 -25.02 4.13
N ARG A 481 -15.30 -25.48 3.11
CA ARG A 481 -13.86 -25.75 3.22
C ARG A 481 -13.07 -24.46 3.38
N ALA A 482 -13.41 -23.42 2.61
CA ALA A 482 -12.81 -22.09 2.78
C ALA A 482 -13.15 -21.47 4.14
N LEU A 483 -14.40 -21.59 4.61
CA LEU A 483 -14.83 -21.04 5.91
C LEU A 483 -14.10 -21.67 7.11
N LYS A 484 -13.74 -22.95 7.02
CA LYS A 484 -12.95 -23.65 8.05
C LYS A 484 -11.45 -23.39 7.98
N SER A 485 -10.96 -22.66 6.96
CA SER A 485 -9.54 -22.40 6.77
C SER A 485 -9.04 -21.30 7.70
N GLN A 486 -8.11 -21.62 8.59
CA GLN A 486 -7.46 -20.62 9.45
C GLN A 486 -6.75 -19.51 8.65
N THR A 487 -6.31 -19.80 7.42
CA THR A 487 -5.69 -18.78 6.57
C THR A 487 -6.70 -17.75 6.06
N VAL A 488 -7.95 -18.15 5.83
CA VAL A 488 -9.05 -17.23 5.50
C VAL A 488 -9.31 -16.31 6.69
N HIS A 489 -9.44 -16.86 7.90
CA HIS A 489 -9.63 -16.08 9.13
C HIS A 489 -8.49 -15.07 9.34
N ARG A 490 -7.24 -15.54 9.31
CA ARG A 490 -6.04 -14.68 9.42
C ARG A 490 -5.96 -13.61 8.33
N PHE A 491 -6.46 -13.88 7.13
CA PHE A 491 -6.52 -12.85 6.09
C PHE A 491 -7.46 -11.72 6.49
N TRP A 492 -8.70 -12.04 6.89
CA TRP A 492 -9.67 -11.04 7.31
C TRP A 492 -9.28 -10.33 8.62
N ASP A 493 -8.62 -11.02 9.55
CA ASP A 493 -8.05 -10.42 10.77
C ASP A 493 -6.91 -9.44 10.46
N SER A 494 -6.16 -9.67 9.37
CA SER A 494 -5.07 -8.78 8.95
C SER A 494 -5.55 -7.52 8.20
N VAL A 495 -6.84 -7.41 7.89
CA VAL A 495 -7.37 -6.23 7.19
C VAL A 495 -7.33 -5.00 8.10
N LEU A 496 -6.71 -3.94 7.60
CA LEU A 496 -6.69 -2.59 8.14
C LEU A 496 -7.46 -1.63 7.22
N ALA A 497 -7.99 -0.56 7.80
CA ALA A 497 -8.68 0.50 7.06
C ALA A 497 -7.65 1.45 6.43
N TRP A 498 -7.46 1.34 5.11
CA TRP A 498 -6.59 2.25 4.36
C TRP A 498 -7.42 3.26 3.57
N GLN A 499 -6.94 4.50 3.47
CA GLN A 499 -7.56 5.48 2.57
C GLN A 499 -7.13 5.29 1.11
N ASP A 500 -5.97 4.66 0.85
CA ASP A 500 -5.50 4.39 -0.52
C ASP A 500 -6.16 3.13 -1.12
N LYS A 501 -7.11 3.34 -2.02
CA LYS A 501 -7.76 2.28 -2.82
C LYS A 501 -6.77 1.39 -3.57
N SER A 502 -5.66 1.94 -4.08
CA SER A 502 -4.64 1.12 -4.78
C SER A 502 -3.97 0.15 -3.83
N ARG A 503 -3.75 0.57 -2.58
CA ARG A 503 -3.14 -0.26 -1.53
C ARG A 503 -4.09 -1.36 -1.08
N ILE A 504 -5.39 -1.06 -0.98
CA ILE A 504 -6.45 -2.06 -0.76
C ILE A 504 -6.47 -3.08 -1.89
N ILE A 505 -6.45 -2.64 -3.14
CA ILE A 505 -6.41 -3.55 -4.29
C ILE A 505 -5.15 -4.42 -4.23
N ALA A 506 -3.97 -3.84 -3.98
CA ALA A 506 -2.72 -4.58 -3.94
C ALA A 506 -2.64 -5.58 -2.77
N LEU A 507 -2.97 -5.14 -1.55
CA LEU A 507 -2.86 -5.96 -0.33
C LEU A 507 -4.00 -6.96 -0.19
N TYR A 508 -5.21 -6.60 -0.62
CA TYR A 508 -6.40 -7.40 -0.35
C TYR A 508 -6.94 -8.06 -1.60
N GLU A 509 -7.34 -7.32 -2.64
CA GLU A 509 -7.94 -7.94 -3.84
C GLU A 509 -6.95 -8.87 -4.55
N ILE A 510 -5.77 -8.33 -4.90
CA ILE A 510 -4.66 -9.07 -5.52
C ILE A 510 -3.99 -10.02 -4.51
N GLY A 511 -3.89 -9.60 -3.25
CA GLY A 511 -3.30 -10.34 -2.13
C GLY A 511 -4.02 -11.64 -1.79
N MET A 512 -5.35 -11.57 -1.69
CA MET A 512 -6.23 -12.63 -1.20
C MET A 512 -6.11 -13.89 -2.03
N THR A 513 -6.37 -13.81 -3.33
CA THR A 513 -6.40 -15.00 -4.20
C THR A 513 -5.09 -15.80 -4.06
N SER A 514 -3.95 -15.11 -4.15
CA SER A 514 -2.64 -15.74 -3.98
C SER A 514 -2.47 -16.37 -2.60
N LYS A 515 -2.80 -15.66 -1.52
CA LYS A 515 -2.65 -16.16 -0.14
C LYS A 515 -3.52 -17.40 0.11
N LEU A 516 -4.75 -17.42 -0.40
CA LEU A 516 -5.68 -18.53 -0.23
C LEU A 516 -5.26 -19.74 -1.07
N THR A 517 -4.80 -19.54 -2.31
CA THR A 517 -4.26 -20.64 -3.15
C THR A 517 -3.02 -21.28 -2.51
N HIS A 518 -2.08 -20.49 -1.97
CA HIS A 518 -0.91 -21.04 -1.26
C HIS A 518 -1.28 -21.83 0.01
N ALA A 519 -2.47 -21.61 0.57
CA ALA A 519 -2.99 -22.37 1.69
C ALA A 519 -3.71 -23.67 1.28
N GLY A 520 -3.65 -24.06 0.00
CA GLY A 520 -4.25 -25.30 -0.51
C GLY A 520 -5.76 -25.22 -0.78
N LEU A 521 -6.31 -24.01 -0.91
CA LEU A 521 -7.69 -23.80 -1.37
C LEU A 521 -7.72 -23.65 -2.89
N THR A 522 -8.71 -24.26 -3.54
CA THR A 522 -8.95 -24.04 -4.97
C THR A 522 -9.66 -22.69 -5.17
N CYS A 523 -9.10 -21.81 -5.99
CA CYS A 523 -9.66 -20.48 -6.24
C CYS A 523 -9.88 -20.27 -7.74
N GLY A 524 -11.07 -19.84 -8.16
CA GLY A 524 -11.33 -19.64 -9.58
C GLY A 524 -12.60 -18.83 -9.91
N PRO A 525 -12.66 -18.26 -11.12
CA PRO A 525 -13.82 -17.51 -11.61
C PRO A 525 -14.87 -18.43 -12.27
N LEU A 526 -16.15 -18.05 -12.23
CA LEU A 526 -17.19 -18.70 -13.05
C LEU A 526 -17.11 -18.29 -14.53
N TYR A 527 -16.73 -17.03 -14.79
CA TYR A 527 -16.55 -16.47 -16.12
C TYR A 527 -15.07 -16.15 -16.34
N GLU A 528 -14.32 -17.19 -16.70
CA GLU A 528 -12.87 -17.09 -16.91
C GLU A 528 -12.49 -16.22 -18.12
N THR A 529 -11.39 -15.47 -17.96
CA THR A 529 -10.66 -14.83 -19.06
C THR A 529 -9.84 -15.85 -19.84
N ASP A 530 -10.36 -16.25 -20.99
CA ASP A 530 -9.67 -17.17 -21.91
C ASP A 530 -9.08 -16.41 -23.10
N GLY A 531 -7.76 -16.51 -23.28
CA GLY A 531 -7.05 -15.94 -24.42
C GLY A 531 -7.35 -16.64 -25.74
N ASN A 532 -7.72 -17.93 -25.72
CA ASN A 532 -8.08 -18.70 -26.91
C ASN A 532 -9.48 -18.35 -27.43
N ARG A 533 -10.33 -17.73 -26.60
CA ARG A 533 -11.67 -17.24 -26.98
C ARG A 533 -11.68 -15.76 -27.38
N GLY A 534 -10.52 -15.16 -27.62
CA GLY A 534 -10.41 -13.76 -28.07
C GLY A 534 -10.73 -12.72 -26.99
N ASN A 535 -10.72 -13.10 -25.70
CA ASN A 535 -11.19 -12.28 -24.59
C ASN A 535 -10.08 -11.90 -23.59
N TRP A 536 -8.82 -11.84 -24.05
CA TRP A 536 -7.68 -11.54 -23.18
C TRP A 536 -7.61 -10.05 -22.86
N HIS A 537 -8.21 -9.66 -21.74
CA HIS A 537 -8.09 -8.31 -21.21
C HIS A 537 -7.79 -8.32 -19.72
N HIS A 538 -6.99 -7.34 -19.30
CA HIS A 538 -6.55 -7.25 -17.91
C HIS A 538 -7.69 -7.07 -16.91
N ASN A 539 -8.83 -6.52 -17.33
CA ASN A 539 -10.05 -6.38 -16.53
C ASN A 539 -11.30 -6.61 -17.41
N PRO A 540 -11.78 -7.85 -17.51
CA PRO A 540 -12.80 -8.25 -18.50
C PRO A 540 -14.16 -7.60 -18.24
N SER A 541 -14.50 -7.36 -16.96
CA SER A 541 -15.76 -6.70 -16.59
C SER A 541 -15.83 -5.21 -16.98
N ILE A 542 -14.72 -4.64 -17.47
CA ILE A 542 -14.68 -3.28 -18.04
C ILE A 542 -14.44 -3.32 -19.55
N HIS A 543 -13.49 -4.13 -20.02
CA HIS A 543 -13.08 -4.10 -21.43
C HIS A 543 -13.87 -5.06 -22.33
N CYS A 544 -14.58 -6.02 -21.74
CA CYS A 544 -15.25 -7.13 -22.43
C CYS A 544 -16.67 -7.35 -21.90
N TRP A 545 -17.29 -6.30 -21.38
CA TRP A 545 -18.55 -6.40 -20.65
C TRP A 545 -19.70 -6.86 -21.56
N ARG A 546 -19.69 -6.48 -22.85
CA ARG A 546 -20.70 -6.91 -23.84
C ARG A 546 -20.59 -8.42 -24.11
N GLU A 547 -19.37 -8.91 -24.31
CA GLU A 547 -19.08 -10.32 -24.55
C GLU A 547 -19.42 -11.17 -23.32
N LEU A 548 -19.13 -10.67 -22.12
CA LEU A 548 -19.54 -11.32 -20.87
C LEU A 548 -21.06 -11.46 -20.77
N ILE A 549 -21.81 -10.38 -21.04
CA ILE A 549 -23.28 -10.42 -20.99
C ILE A 549 -23.84 -11.44 -21.99
N LYS A 550 -23.33 -11.46 -23.22
CA LYS A 550 -23.72 -12.45 -24.24
C LYS A 550 -23.40 -13.91 -23.85
N ARG A 551 -22.39 -14.11 -22.99
CA ARG A 551 -22.06 -15.41 -22.38
C ARG A 551 -22.92 -15.76 -21.16
N GLY A 552 -23.94 -14.94 -20.86
CA GLY A 552 -24.85 -15.13 -19.73
C GLY A 552 -24.33 -14.54 -18.42
N PHE A 553 -23.37 -13.61 -18.43
CA PHE A 553 -22.97 -12.87 -17.23
C PHE A 553 -24.11 -11.92 -16.81
N PRO A 554 -24.67 -12.05 -15.60
CA PRO A 554 -25.93 -11.39 -15.24
C PRO A 554 -25.72 -10.00 -14.62
N PHE A 555 -24.61 -9.33 -14.92
CA PHE A 555 -24.30 -8.03 -14.35
C PHE A 555 -23.63 -7.09 -15.35
N VAL A 556 -23.75 -5.78 -15.10
CA VAL A 556 -22.93 -4.74 -15.72
C VAL A 556 -22.34 -3.84 -14.64
N LYS A 557 -21.08 -3.40 -14.79
CA LYS A 557 -20.45 -2.49 -13.82
C LYS A 557 -21.06 -1.10 -13.91
N THR A 558 -21.32 -0.46 -12.76
CA THR A 558 -21.75 0.95 -12.70
C THR A 558 -20.74 1.89 -13.37
N GLN A 559 -19.45 1.52 -13.41
CA GLN A 559 -18.41 2.24 -14.12
C GLN A 559 -18.69 2.34 -15.63
N ILE A 560 -19.27 1.32 -16.26
CA ILE A 560 -19.62 1.35 -17.69
C ILE A 560 -20.62 2.47 -17.97
N ILE A 561 -21.60 2.63 -17.09
CA ILE A 561 -22.61 3.70 -17.19
C ILE A 561 -21.96 5.08 -17.03
N LYS A 562 -21.03 5.22 -16.08
CA LYS A 562 -20.28 6.46 -15.85
C LYS A 562 -19.39 6.83 -17.05
N ASP A 563 -18.69 5.86 -17.62
CA ASP A 563 -17.81 6.07 -18.78
C ASP A 563 -18.62 6.43 -20.03
N ALA A 564 -19.72 5.72 -20.29
CA ALA A 564 -20.64 6.00 -21.40
C ALA A 564 -21.33 7.37 -21.27
N THR A 565 -21.57 7.81 -20.04
CA THR A 565 -22.04 9.16 -19.76
C THR A 565 -20.99 10.21 -20.11
N ALA A 566 -19.73 9.96 -19.75
CA ALA A 566 -18.65 10.90 -19.95
C ALA A 566 -18.22 11.05 -21.42
N ASP A 567 -18.39 10.01 -22.23
CA ASP A 567 -18.04 10.00 -23.65
C ASP A 567 -19.24 10.28 -24.58
N GLY A 568 -20.46 10.32 -24.04
CA GLY A 568 -21.70 10.60 -24.79
C GLY A 568 -22.35 9.39 -25.45
N SER A 569 -21.85 8.17 -25.21
CA SER A 569 -22.40 6.92 -25.75
C SER A 569 -23.52 6.30 -24.91
N ILE A 570 -24.00 6.98 -23.86
CA ILE A 570 -25.01 6.43 -22.93
C ILE A 570 -26.28 5.87 -23.61
N PRO A 571 -26.86 6.46 -24.68
CA PRO A 571 -28.05 5.89 -25.30
C PRO A 571 -27.79 4.49 -25.89
N GLU A 572 -26.66 4.31 -26.59
CA GLU A 572 -26.28 3.02 -27.19
C GLU A 572 -26.03 1.94 -26.13
N VAL A 573 -25.42 2.33 -25.01
CA VAL A 573 -25.16 1.41 -23.88
C VAL A 573 -26.45 0.99 -23.20
N VAL A 574 -27.37 1.94 -22.95
CA VAL A 574 -28.68 1.65 -22.34
C VAL A 574 -29.52 0.76 -23.27
N GLU A 575 -29.57 1.08 -24.57
CA GLU A 575 -30.28 0.27 -25.56
C GLU A 575 -29.76 -1.16 -25.59
N PHE A 576 -28.44 -1.35 -25.65
CA PHE A 576 -27.83 -2.68 -25.57
C PHE A 576 -28.23 -3.42 -24.29
N LEU A 577 -28.17 -2.77 -23.13
CA LEU A 577 -28.50 -3.40 -21.84
C LEU A 577 -29.97 -3.80 -21.77
N VAL A 578 -30.89 -2.94 -22.22
CA VAL A 578 -32.32 -3.25 -22.25
C VAL A 578 -32.61 -4.41 -23.20
N ASN A 579 -31.99 -4.43 -24.39
CA ASN A 579 -32.10 -5.54 -25.33
C ASN A 579 -31.58 -6.86 -24.75
N GLU A 580 -30.55 -6.80 -23.91
CA GLU A 580 -30.01 -7.95 -23.18
C GLU A 580 -30.79 -8.24 -21.87
N GLY A 581 -31.93 -7.59 -21.62
CA GLY A 581 -32.84 -7.88 -20.51
C GLY A 581 -32.51 -7.21 -19.18
N PHE A 582 -31.73 -6.13 -19.16
CA PHE A 582 -31.59 -5.29 -17.98
C PHE A 582 -32.77 -4.33 -17.85
N GLN A 583 -33.21 -4.09 -16.61
CA GLN A 583 -34.29 -3.14 -16.32
C GLN A 583 -33.78 -1.69 -16.39
N GLN A 584 -34.45 -0.86 -17.17
CA GLN A 584 -34.02 0.52 -17.44
C GLN A 584 -34.03 1.40 -16.18
N ASP A 585 -34.95 1.19 -15.25
CA ASP A 585 -35.08 1.93 -13.99
C ASP A 585 -33.96 1.65 -12.99
N LEU A 586 -33.27 0.51 -13.13
CA LEU A 586 -32.08 0.18 -12.35
C LEU A 586 -30.80 0.78 -12.92
N ILE A 587 -30.81 1.24 -14.17
CA ILE A 587 -29.65 1.89 -14.77
C ILE A 587 -29.62 3.34 -14.27
N PRO A 588 -28.56 3.76 -13.55
CA PRO A 588 -28.47 5.13 -13.04
C PRO A 588 -28.60 6.14 -14.19
N SER A 589 -29.70 6.90 -14.21
CA SER A 589 -29.90 7.95 -15.21
C SER A 589 -29.10 9.20 -14.83
N VAL A 590 -28.50 9.87 -15.82
CA VAL A 590 -27.70 11.10 -15.64
C VAL A 590 -28.59 12.32 -15.32
N LYS A 591 -29.82 12.13 -14.86
CA LYS A 591 -30.68 13.25 -14.46
C LYS A 591 -30.35 13.63 -13.02
N ASN A 592 -29.67 14.78 -12.90
CA ASN A 592 -29.46 15.60 -11.70
C ASN A 592 -28.39 15.14 -10.71
N SER A 593 -27.12 15.43 -11.02
CA SER A 593 -26.22 15.97 -9.98
C SER A 593 -26.05 17.47 -10.27
N PRO A 594 -26.45 18.37 -9.35
CA PRO A 594 -26.06 19.76 -9.44
C PRO A 594 -24.53 19.86 -9.38
N ARG A 595 -23.99 20.88 -10.02
CA ARG A 595 -22.56 21.22 -10.04
C ARG A 595 -21.96 21.39 -8.65
#